data_AF-W1I509-F1
#
_entry.id   AF-W1I509-F1
#
_cell.length_a   1.000
_cell.length_b   1.000
_cell.length_c   1.000
_cell.angle_alpha   90.00
_cell.angle_beta   90.00
_cell.angle_gamma   90.00
#
_symmetry.space_group_name_H-M   'P 1'
#
loop_
_entity.id
_entity.type
_entity.pdbx_description
1 polymer ?
#
loop_
_entity_poly.entity_id
_entity_poly.type
_entity_poly.pdbx_seq_one_letter_code
_entity_poly.pdbx_strand_id
1 'polypeptide(L)' 'MEVIGYRKTQFTAQDTGELIHGYNLFLTSPKENVIGLSCQRVFLSMKKLDGYVPELGDQVSLIYNEYGKVTHVELLG' A
#
# COMPACT_ATOMS: atom_id res chain seq x y z
N MET A 1 10.24 -0.87 2.28
CA MET A 1 9.46 0.25 2.85
C MET A 1 8.81 -0.29 4.10
N GLU A 2 8.77 0.46 5.19
CA GLU A 2 8.21 -0.05 6.46
C GLU A 2 6.75 0.37 6.64
N VAL A 3 5.89 -0.57 7.03
CA VAL A 3 4.51 -0.30 7.44
C VAL A 3 4.49 0.30 8.84
N ILE A 4 4.18 1.60 8.92
CA ILE A 4 4.05 2.33 10.19
C ILE A 4 2.59 2.52 10.62
N GLY A 5 1.64 2.05 9.79
CA GLY A 5 0.21 2.11 10.08
C GLY A 5 -0.61 1.49 8.96
N TYR A 6 -1.80 1.01 9.30
CA TYR A 6 -2.75 0.53 8.32
C TYR A 6 -4.19 0.76 8.77
N ARG A 7 -5.10 0.89 7.81
CA ARG A 7 -6.54 1.04 8.06
C ARG A 7 -7.36 0.26 7.03
N LYS A 8 -8.16 -0.71 7.51
CA LYS A 8 -9.19 -1.37 6.70
C LYS A 8 -10.17 -0.33 6.15
N THR A 9 -10.53 -0.43 4.89
CA THR A 9 -11.41 0.52 4.22
C THR A 9 -12.20 -0.18 3.11
N GLN A 10 -13.33 0.42 2.74
CA GLN A 10 -14.10 0.03 1.57
C GLN A 10 -14.68 1.26 0.89
N PHE A 11 -14.87 1.19 -0.42
CA PHE A 11 -15.55 2.23 -1.19
C PHE A 11 -16.22 1.62 -2.42
N THR A 12 -17.25 2.30 -2.92
CA THR A 12 -17.88 1.95 -4.20
C THR A 12 -17.11 2.63 -5.32
N ALA A 13 -16.60 1.87 -6.28
CA ALA A 13 -15.95 2.40 -7.46
C ALA A 13 -16.97 3.16 -8.32
N GLN A 14 -16.65 4.41 -8.66
CA GLN A 14 -17.59 5.26 -9.42
C GLN A 14 -17.85 4.72 -10.83
N ASP A 15 -16.84 4.13 -11.46
CA ASP A 15 -16.91 3.69 -12.85
C ASP A 15 -17.69 2.38 -13.02
N THR A 16 -17.60 1.47 -12.03
CA THR A 16 -18.17 0.12 -12.13
C THR A 16 -19.33 -0.12 -11.16
N GLY A 17 -19.51 0.72 -10.15
CA GLY A 17 -20.46 0.49 -9.04
C GLY A 17 -20.05 -0.63 -8.08
N GLU A 18 -18.88 -1.22 -8.25
CA GLU A 18 -18.40 -2.34 -7.44
C GLU A 18 -17.98 -1.86 -6.03
N LEU A 19 -18.37 -2.60 -4.99
CA LEU A 19 -17.86 -2.39 -3.64
C LEU A 19 -16.46 -3.01 -3.51
N ILE A 20 -15.44 -2.16 -3.38
CA ILE A 20 -14.06 -2.57 -3.24
C ILE A 20 -13.65 -2.51 -1.77
N HIS A 21 -13.15 -3.63 -1.25
CA HIS A 21 -12.53 -3.72 0.08
C HIS A 21 -11.01 -3.69 -0.03
N GLY A 22 -10.34 -3.21 1.03
CA GLY A 22 -8.88 -3.20 1.09
C GLY A 22 -8.33 -2.48 2.31
N TYR A 23 -7.08 -2.04 2.19
CA TYR A 23 -6.34 -1.33 3.23
C TYR A 23 -5.74 -0.05 2.69
N ASN A 24 -5.74 1.01 3.51
CA ASN A 24 -4.78 2.08 3.38
C ASN A 24 -3.53 1.68 4.18
N LEU A 25 -2.38 1.60 3.54
CA LEU A 25 -1.08 1.44 4.18
C LEU A 25 -0.41 2.80 4.32
N PHE A 26 0.18 3.04 5.48
CA PHE A 26 1.03 4.19 5.77
C PHE A 26 2.45 3.67 5.87
N LEU A 27 3.29 4.09 4.92
CA LEU A 27 4.62 3.54 4.71
C LEU A 27 5.67 4.62 4.90
N THR A 28 6.85 4.23 5.39
CA THR A 28 8.04 5.07 5.36
C THR A 28 9.20 4.42 4.60
N SER A 29 10.09 5.26 4.08
CA SER A 29 11.34 4.81 3.46
C SER A 29 12.43 5.87 3.55
N PRO A 30 13.71 5.48 3.53
CA PRO A 30 14.81 6.40 3.27
C PRO A 30 14.60 7.13 1.94
N LYS A 31 15.06 8.38 1.87
CA LYS A 31 15.05 9.17 0.63
C LYS A 31 16.29 10.04 0.58
N GLU A 32 16.97 10.04 -0.57
CA GLU A 32 18.17 10.84 -0.77
C GLU A 32 17.89 12.34 -0.62
N ASN A 33 18.86 13.07 -0.05
CA ASN A 33 18.79 14.52 0.18
C ASN A 33 17.62 14.97 1.08
N VAL A 34 17.12 14.10 1.95
CA VAL A 34 16.10 14.41 2.96
C VAL A 34 16.64 14.09 4.35
N ILE A 35 16.43 15.00 5.31
CA ILE A 35 16.61 14.71 6.73
C ILE A 35 15.35 14.00 7.23
N GLY A 36 15.49 12.74 7.65
CA GLY A 36 14.37 11.90 8.08
C GLY A 36 13.93 10.90 7.02
N LEU A 37 12.66 10.49 7.07
CA LEU A 37 12.08 9.49 6.17
C LEU A 37 11.03 10.12 5.26
N SER A 38 10.93 9.62 4.04
CA SER A 38 9.76 9.85 3.20
C SER A 38 8.58 9.08 3.77
N CYS A 39 7.37 9.63 3.69
CA CYS A 39 6.14 8.95 4.05
C CYS A 39 5.18 8.93 2.87
N GLN A 40 4.37 7.87 2.76
CA GLN A 40 3.31 7.79 1.77
C GLN A 40 2.13 6.97 2.26
N ARG A 41 0.95 7.28 1.71
CA ARG A 41 -0.27 6.49 1.88
C ARG A 41 -0.62 5.81 0.57
N VAL A 42 -0.80 4.49 0.61
CA VAL A 42 -1.18 3.69 -0.55
C VAL A 42 -2.44 2.89 -0.23
N PHE A 43 -3.41 2.91 -1.14
CA PHE A 43 -4.56 2.01 -1.07
C PHE A 43 -4.28 0.72 -1.85
N LEU A 44 -4.45 -0.42 -1.20
CA LEU A 44 -4.41 -1.74 -1.82
C LEU A 44 -5.76 -2.42 -1.63
N SER A 45 -6.39 -2.83 -2.74
CA SER A 45 -7.58 -3.67 -2.67
C SER A 45 -7.21 -5.08 -2.22
N MET A 46 -8.19 -5.84 -1.70
CA MET A 46 -7.99 -7.24 -1.32
C MET A 46 -7.34 -8.07 -2.44
N LYS A 47 -7.70 -7.80 -3.71
CA LYS A 47 -7.11 -8.46 -4.87
C LYS A 47 -5.60 -8.19 -5.02
N LYS A 48 -5.15 -6.96 -4.75
CA LYS A 48 -3.72 -6.59 -4.86
C LYS A 48 -2.88 -7.06 -3.68
N LEU A 49 -3.52 -7.37 -2.56
CA LEU A 49 -2.87 -7.92 -1.38
C LEU A 49 -2.55 -9.41 -1.54
N ASP A 50 -3.27 -10.13 -2.41
CA ASP A 50 -3.03 -11.56 -2.68
C ASP A 50 -2.85 -12.43 -1.41
N GLY A 51 -3.74 -12.21 -0.43
CA GLY A 51 -3.70 -12.92 0.85
C GLY A 51 -2.79 -12.31 1.92
N TYR A 52 -1.94 -11.34 1.59
CA TYR A 52 -1.18 -10.59 2.57
C TYR A 52 -2.09 -9.80 3.52
N VAL A 53 -1.86 -9.94 4.82
CA VAL A 53 -2.51 -9.18 5.88
C VAL A 53 -1.48 -8.22 6.48
N PRO A 54 -1.66 -6.90 6.34
CA PRO A 54 -0.67 -5.93 6.81
C PRO A 54 -0.50 -5.92 8.33
N GLU A 55 0.75 -5.88 8.78
CA GLU A 55 1.15 -5.71 10.18
C GLU A 55 2.11 -4.51 10.35
N LEU A 56 2.25 -4.02 11.57
CA LEU A 56 3.19 -2.93 11.86
C LEU A 56 4.64 -3.46 11.82
N GLY A 57 5.53 -2.70 11.20
CA GLY A 57 6.94 -3.06 11.06
C GLY A 57 7.26 -3.90 9.81
N ASP A 58 6.24 -4.40 9.10
CA ASP A 58 6.43 -5.16 7.86
C ASP A 58 7.29 -4.37 6.87
N GLN A 59 8.31 -5.04 6.32
CA GLN A 59 9.06 -4.51 5.20
C GLN A 59 8.39 -4.96 3.92
N VAL A 60 7.97 -4.00 3.10
CA VAL A 60 7.27 -4.30 1.85
C VAL A 60 7.94 -3.61 0.66
N SER A 61 7.81 -4.25 -0.50
CA SER A 61 8.03 -3.66 -1.81
C SER A 61 6.70 -3.40 -2.50
N LEU A 62 6.54 -2.23 -3.11
CA LEU A 62 5.36 -1.91 -3.92
C LEU A 62 5.79 -1.93 -5.38
N ILE A 63 5.10 -2.76 -6.18
CA ILE A 63 5.33 -2.83 -7.62
C ILE A 63 4.34 -1.90 -8.31
N TYR A 64 4.86 -1.01 -9.14
CA TYR A 64 4.08 -0.04 -9.88
C TYR A 64 4.05 -0.42 -11.37
N ASN A 65 2.93 -0.14 -12.03
CA ASN A 65 2.91 -0.14 -13.49
C ASN A 65 3.56 1.13 -14.07
N GLU A 66 3.68 1.18 -15.40
CA GLU A 66 4.22 2.32 -16.14
C GLU A 66 3.48 3.65 -15.88
N TYR A 67 2.23 3.59 -15.42
CA TYR A 67 1.40 4.76 -15.07
C TYR A 67 1.51 5.17 -13.60
N GLY A 68 2.43 4.58 -12.82
CA GLY A 68 2.63 4.89 -11.41
C GLY A 68 1.51 4.39 -10.49
N LYS A 69 0.69 3.43 -10.93
CA LYS A 69 -0.32 2.77 -10.08
C LYS A 69 0.26 1.48 -9.51
N VAL A 70 0.06 1.26 -8.20
CA VAL A 70 0.48 0.01 -7.56
C VAL A 70 -0.31 -1.17 -8.13
N THR A 71 0.39 -2.20 -8.58
CA THR A 71 -0.18 -3.44 -9.10
C THR A 71 -0.24 -4.51 -8.01
N HIS A 72 0.86 -4.73 -7.29
CA HIS A 72 0.97 -5.72 -6.21
C HIS A 72 1.91 -5.23 -5.10
N VAL A 73 1.81 -5.85 -3.94
CA VAL A 73 2.71 -5.69 -2.80
C VAL A 73 3.42 -7.01 -2.52
N GLU A 74 4.70 -6.93 -2.20
CA GLU A 74 5.51 -8.08 -1.79
C GLU A 74 5.99 -7.86 -0.36
N LEU A 75 5.75 -8.84 0.51
CA LEU A 75 6.34 -8.87 1.84
C LEU A 75 7.81 -9.29 1.71
N LEU A 76 8.70 -8.46 2.22
CA LEU A 76 10.13 -8.72 2.34
C LEU A 76 10.34 -9.26 3.76
N GLY A 77 10.71 -10.54 3.86
CA GLY A 77 10.85 -11.25 5.13
C GLY A 77 11.83 -10.64 6.11
#